data_AF-A0A8B4CGA2-F1
#
_entry.id   AF-A0A8B4CGA2-F1
#
_cell.length_a   1.000
_cell.length_b   1.000
_cell.length_c   1.000
_cell.angle_alpha   90.00
_cell.angle_beta   90.00
_cell.angle_gamma   90.00
#
_symmetry.space_group_name_H-M   'P 1'
#
loop_
_entity.id
_entity.type
_entity.pdbx_description
1 polymer ?
#
loop_
_entity_poly.entity_id
_entity_poly.type
_entity_poly.pdbx_seq_one_letter_code
_entity_poly.pdbx_strand_id
1 'polypeptide(L)'
;MDDERKRKKFTLYLHPEKAADFQTLEAIESVPRSERGELFRNAFISGMALHQLDPRLPVLLTAILSEEFSADQVVTLLSQTTGWKPSQADIRAVLTELGALQSAEKMPPSATDSVQEAMNDVRLKMQKLF
;
A
#
# COMPACT_ATOMS: atom_id res chain seq x y z
N MET A 1 6.72 -7.14 44.02
CA MET A 1 6.01 -7.05 42.71
C MET A 1 6.50 -5.84 41.87
N ASP A 2 7.67 -5.25 42.15
CA ASP A 2 8.19 -4.08 41.40
C ASP A 2 9.22 -4.42 40.31
N ASP A 3 9.65 -5.68 40.21
CA ASP A 3 10.72 -6.08 39.28
C ASP A 3 10.25 -6.24 37.83
N GLU A 4 8.95 -6.44 37.61
CA GLU A 4 8.40 -6.65 36.26
C GLU A 4 8.45 -5.40 35.37
N ARG A 5 8.49 -4.20 35.97
CA ARG A 5 8.50 -2.92 35.25
C ARG A 5 9.90 -2.34 35.02
N LYS A 6 10.96 -3.04 35.44
CA LYS A 6 12.34 -2.59 35.22
C LYS A 6 12.83 -2.90 33.81
N ARG A 7 13.80 -2.11 33.33
CA ARG A 7 14.46 -2.30 32.04
C ARG A 7 15.12 -3.69 31.98
N LYS A 8 14.70 -4.52 31.04
CA LYS A 8 15.31 -5.82 30.73
C LYS A 8 16.29 -5.69 29.57
N LYS A 9 17.45 -6.36 29.67
CA LYS A 9 18.43 -6.47 28.58
C LYS A 9 18.13 -7.71 27.76
N PHE A 10 18.05 -7.55 26.45
CA PHE A 10 17.97 -8.65 25.49
C PHE A 10 19.26 -8.69 24.68
N THR A 11 19.69 -9.89 24.26
CA THR A 11 20.86 -10.09 23.41
C THR A 11 20.49 -11.10 22.33
N LEU A 12 20.79 -10.76 21.09
CA LEU A 12 20.55 -11.58 19.90
C LEU A 12 21.76 -11.48 18.99
N TYR A 13 21.88 -12.43 18.07
CA TYR A 13 23.00 -12.53 17.15
C TYR A 13 22.49 -12.48 15.71
N LEU A 14 23.20 -11.73 14.87
CA LEU A 14 23.06 -11.78 13.43
C LEU A 14 24.23 -12.56 12.84
N HIS A 15 23.98 -13.19 11.71
CA HIS A 15 24.88 -14.10 11.00
C HIS A 15 25.27 -13.46 9.66
N PRO A 16 26.38 -12.69 9.58
CA PRO A 16 26.73 -11.92 8.37
C PRO A 16 26.91 -12.75 7.10
N GLU A 17 27.09 -14.07 7.23
CA GLU A 17 27.10 -15.02 6.11
C GLU A 17 25.74 -15.19 5.43
N LYS A 18 24.64 -14.75 6.06
CA LYS A 18 23.29 -14.78 5.51
C LYS A 18 22.94 -13.43 4.91
N ALA A 19 22.38 -13.44 3.70
CA ALA A 19 22.07 -12.21 2.96
C ALA A 19 21.16 -11.24 3.74
N ALA A 20 20.10 -11.73 4.38
CA ALA A 20 19.17 -10.90 5.15
C ALA A 20 19.83 -10.25 6.38
N ASP A 21 20.62 -11.02 7.13
CA ASP A 21 21.39 -10.54 8.27
C ASP A 21 22.44 -9.50 7.84
N PHE A 22 23.15 -9.74 6.72
CA PHE A 22 24.11 -8.81 6.15
C PHE A 22 23.45 -7.49 5.74
N GLN A 23 22.35 -7.54 4.99
CA GLN A 23 21.59 -6.35 4.61
C GLN A 23 21.07 -5.58 5.84
N THR A 24 20.64 -6.32 6.88
CA THR A 24 20.22 -5.71 8.16
C THR A 24 21.39 -5.00 8.84
N LEU A 25 22.60 -5.56 8.81
CA LEU A 25 23.80 -4.92 9.35
C LEU A 25 24.11 -3.62 8.61
N GLU A 26 24.05 -3.60 7.27
CA GLU A 26 24.26 -2.38 6.49
C GLU A 26 23.25 -1.29 6.86
N ALA A 27 21.96 -1.65 6.99
CA ALA A 27 20.92 -0.74 7.42
C ALA A 27 21.19 -0.17 8.83
N ILE A 28 21.62 -1.01 9.78
CA ILE A 28 21.98 -0.57 11.13
C ILE A 28 23.21 0.36 11.10
N GLU A 29 24.20 0.05 10.28
CA GLU A 29 25.44 0.80 10.20
C GLU A 29 25.26 2.20 9.60
N SER A 30 24.27 2.36 8.72
CA SER A 30 23.86 3.66 8.18
C SER A 30 23.27 4.63 9.23
N VAL A 31 22.79 4.11 10.38
CA VAL A 31 22.18 4.92 11.45
C VAL A 31 23.24 5.38 12.46
N PRO A 32 23.21 6.65 12.93
CA PRO A 32 24.13 7.16 13.95
C PRO A 32 24.10 6.33 15.24
N ARG A 33 25.27 6.05 15.83
CA ARG A 33 25.38 5.20 17.02
C ARG A 33 24.54 5.66 18.21
N SER A 34 24.34 6.97 18.37
CA SER A 34 23.50 7.57 19.40
C SER A 34 22.01 7.19 19.28
N GLU A 35 21.54 6.88 18.08
CA GLU A 35 20.13 6.60 17.77
C GLU A 35 19.82 5.09 17.69
N ARG A 36 20.85 4.25 17.51
CA ARG A 36 20.71 2.79 17.37
C ARG A 36 19.99 2.12 18.54
N GLY A 37 20.14 2.65 19.76
CA GLY A 37 19.46 2.10 20.93
C GLY A 37 17.92 2.12 20.80
N GLU A 38 17.37 3.24 20.32
CA GLU A 38 15.92 3.37 20.12
C GLU A 38 15.46 2.64 18.86
N LEU A 39 16.29 2.64 17.80
CA LEU A 39 16.07 1.82 16.61
C LEU A 39 15.88 0.34 16.98
N PHE A 40 16.82 -0.23 17.75
CA PHE A 40 16.76 -1.64 18.15
C PHE A 40 15.53 -1.94 19.01
N ARG A 41 15.18 -1.03 19.92
CA ARG A 41 13.97 -1.16 20.74
C ARG A 41 12.72 -1.20 19.86
N ASN A 42 12.57 -0.27 18.91
CA ASN A 42 11.41 -0.19 18.03
C ASN A 42 11.32 -1.39 17.07
N ALA A 43 12.44 -1.78 16.46
CA ALA A 43 12.51 -2.95 15.58
C ALA A 43 12.18 -4.25 16.31
N PHE A 44 12.64 -4.40 17.56
CA PHE A 44 12.30 -5.56 18.38
C PHE A 44 10.81 -5.59 18.73
N ILE A 45 10.23 -4.46 19.15
CA ILE A 45 8.81 -4.40 19.51
C ILE A 45 7.92 -4.64 18.27
N SER A 46 8.24 -4.03 17.12
CA SER A 46 7.47 -4.25 15.89
C SER A 46 7.58 -5.69 15.38
N GLY A 47 8.78 -6.29 15.44
CA GLY A 47 8.98 -7.71 15.14
C GLY A 47 8.15 -8.63 16.05
N MET A 48 8.10 -8.33 17.35
CA MET A 48 7.25 -9.07 18.29
C MET A 48 5.76 -8.80 18.10
N ALA A 49 5.37 -7.60 17.64
CA ALA A 49 3.98 -7.32 17.27
C ALA A 49 3.56 -8.14 16.05
N LEU A 50 4.41 -8.24 15.03
CA LEU A 50 4.18 -9.11 13.87
C LEU A 50 4.06 -10.58 14.28
N HIS A 51 4.87 -11.04 15.23
CA HIS A 51 4.75 -12.38 15.81
C HIS A 51 3.39 -12.63 16.49
N GLN A 52 2.82 -11.61 17.15
CA GLN A 52 1.49 -11.71 17.77
C GLN A 52 0.36 -11.75 16.75
N LEU A 53 0.53 -11.11 15.58
CA LEU A 53 -0.43 -11.20 14.47
C LEU A 53 -0.43 -12.61 13.86
N ASP A 54 0.75 -13.14 13.54
CA ASP A 54 0.96 -14.53 13.15
C ASP A 54 2.42 -14.91 13.44
N PRO A 55 2.70 -16.02 14.16
CA PRO A 55 4.05 -16.37 14.56
C PRO A 55 5.01 -16.64 13.40
N ARG A 56 4.50 -16.90 12.20
CA ARG A 56 5.28 -17.15 10.97
C ARG A 56 5.79 -15.86 10.33
N LEU A 57 5.13 -14.72 10.56
CA LEU A 57 5.42 -13.46 9.87
C LEU A 57 6.88 -12.98 10.02
N PRO A 58 7.48 -12.94 11.23
CA PRO A 58 8.87 -12.48 11.36
C PRO A 58 9.83 -13.35 10.55
N VAL A 59 9.65 -14.68 10.60
CA VAL A 59 10.52 -15.63 9.90
C VAL A 59 10.37 -15.49 8.38
N LEU A 60 9.13 -15.36 7.90
CA LEU A 60 8.85 -15.19 6.47
C LEU A 60 9.41 -13.86 5.95
N LEU A 61 9.25 -12.76 6.71
CA LEU A 61 9.82 -11.46 6.35
C LEU A 61 11.35 -11.52 6.29
N THR A 62 12.00 -12.17 7.26
CA THR A 62 13.46 -12.40 7.21
C THR A 62 13.86 -13.24 5.99
N ALA A 63 13.05 -14.23 5.59
CA ALA A 63 13.36 -15.10 4.45
C ALA A 63 13.23 -14.40 3.08
N ILE A 64 12.32 -13.43 2.94
CA ILE A 64 12.10 -12.69 1.69
C ILE A 64 12.90 -11.39 1.60
N LEU A 65 13.57 -10.99 2.68
CA LEU A 65 14.33 -9.75 2.74
C LEU A 65 15.46 -9.79 1.70
N SER A 66 15.47 -8.78 0.84
CA SER A 66 16.39 -8.63 -0.29
C SER A 66 16.49 -7.16 -0.70
N GLU A 67 17.33 -6.83 -1.69
CA GLU A 67 17.45 -5.46 -2.21
C GLU A 67 16.15 -4.92 -2.83
N GLU A 68 15.29 -5.81 -3.32
CA GLU A 68 13.99 -5.48 -3.94
C GLU A 68 12.83 -5.49 -2.92
N PHE A 69 13.14 -5.46 -1.62
CA PHE A 69 12.12 -5.55 -0.58
C PHE A 69 11.11 -4.39 -0.66
N SER A 70 9.83 -4.72 -0.75
CA SER A 70 8.77 -3.74 -1.01
C SER A 70 7.57 -3.87 -0.08
N ALA A 71 6.80 -2.78 0.03
CA ALA A 71 5.56 -2.76 0.81
C ALA A 71 4.53 -3.79 0.29
N ASP A 72 4.48 -4.01 -1.03
CA ASP A 72 3.57 -4.97 -1.65
C ASP A 72 3.89 -6.41 -1.23
N GLN A 73 5.16 -6.76 -1.09
CA GLN A 73 5.56 -8.06 -0.56
C GLN A 73 5.09 -8.25 0.88
N VAL A 74 5.22 -7.22 1.72
CA VAL A 74 4.75 -7.25 3.11
C VAL A 74 3.23 -7.42 3.18
N VAL A 75 2.47 -6.64 2.41
CA VAL A 75 0.99 -6.71 2.39
C VAL A 75 0.51 -8.06 1.83
N THR A 76 1.17 -8.56 0.79
CA THR A 76 0.86 -9.89 0.22
C THR A 76 1.10 -10.98 1.25
N LEU A 77 2.24 -10.95 1.94
CA LEU A 77 2.58 -11.92 2.97
C LEU A 77 1.63 -11.84 4.16
N LEU A 78 1.23 -10.63 4.57
CA LEU A 78 0.24 -10.40 5.61
C LEU A 78 -1.12 -10.98 5.22
N SER A 79 -1.55 -10.77 3.97
CA SER A 79 -2.79 -11.33 3.43
C SER A 79 -2.78 -12.86 3.45
N GLN A 80 -1.67 -13.49 3.05
CA GLN A 80 -1.52 -14.95 3.00
C GLN A 80 -1.46 -15.61 4.38
N THR A 81 -0.84 -14.94 5.35
CA THR A 81 -0.65 -15.51 6.70
C THR A 81 -1.85 -15.29 7.60
N THR A 82 -2.43 -14.09 7.59
CA THR A 82 -3.50 -13.68 8.50
C THR A 82 -4.90 -13.70 7.88
N GLY A 83 -5.00 -13.86 6.55
CA GLY A 83 -6.25 -13.68 5.82
C GLY A 83 -6.70 -12.22 5.70
N TRP A 84 -5.80 -11.26 5.97
CA TRP A 84 -6.09 -9.84 5.83
C TRP A 84 -6.59 -9.52 4.42
N LYS A 85 -7.58 -8.62 4.38
CA LYS A 85 -8.15 -8.09 3.13
C LYS A 85 -8.26 -6.57 3.24
N PRO A 86 -8.13 -5.85 2.13
CA PRO A 86 -8.37 -4.41 2.12
C PRO A 86 -9.79 -4.10 2.64
N SER A 87 -9.88 -3.26 3.65
CA SER A 87 -11.16 -2.78 4.20
C SER A 87 -11.60 -1.45 3.60
N GLN A 88 -10.66 -0.71 3.02
CA GLN A 88 -10.86 0.60 2.40
C GLN A 88 -10.02 0.67 1.12
N ALA A 89 -10.56 1.33 0.10
CA ALA A 89 -9.87 1.61 -1.17
C ALA A 89 -10.42 2.91 -1.75
N ASP A 90 -9.61 3.62 -2.53
CA ASP A 90 -10.06 4.81 -3.25
C ASP A 90 -11.05 4.41 -4.36
N ILE A 91 -12.25 5.00 -4.35
CA ILE A 91 -13.32 4.66 -5.30
C ILE A 91 -12.89 4.94 -6.74
N ARG A 92 -12.15 6.02 -7.00
CA ARG A 92 -11.68 6.36 -8.36
C ARG A 92 -10.63 5.36 -8.83
N ALA A 93 -9.75 4.91 -7.94
CA ALA A 93 -8.79 3.85 -8.27
C ALA A 93 -9.54 2.56 -8.65
N VAL A 94 -10.53 2.16 -7.85
CA VAL A 94 -11.36 0.98 -8.13
C VAL A 94 -12.13 1.11 -9.45
N LEU A 95 -12.75 2.27 -9.72
CA LEU A 95 -13.49 2.52 -10.96
C LEU A 95 -12.58 2.58 -12.19
N THR A 96 -11.33 3.05 -12.04
CA THR A 96 -10.31 3.02 -13.09
C THR A 96 -9.95 1.59 -13.44
N GLU A 97 -9.60 0.77 -12.44
CA GLU A 97 -9.24 -0.64 -12.64
C GLU A 97 -10.40 -1.48 -13.20
N LEU A 98 -11.64 -1.17 -12.81
CA LEU A 98 -12.85 -1.80 -13.37
C LEU A 98 -13.22 -1.29 -14.77
N GLY A 99 -12.50 -0.31 -15.34
CA GLY A 99 -12.78 0.27 -16.66
C GLY A 99 -14.06 1.12 -16.73
N ALA A 100 -14.68 1.44 -15.59
CA ALA A 100 -15.97 2.14 -15.53
C ALA A 100 -15.87 3.61 -15.98
N LEU A 101 -14.70 4.24 -15.81
CA LEU A 101 -14.48 5.64 -16.22
C LEU A 101 -14.30 5.83 -17.73
N GLN A 102 -13.93 4.78 -18.47
CA GLN A 102 -13.83 4.82 -19.93
C GLN A 102 -15.19 4.66 -20.63
N SER A 103 -16.20 4.19 -19.91
CA SER A 103 -17.55 3.97 -20.47
C SER A 103 -18.40 5.26 -20.54
N ALA A 104 -18.03 6.30 -19.79
CA ALA A 104 -18.78 7.55 -19.76
C ALA A 104 -18.56 8.44 -21.00
N GLU A 105 -17.45 8.25 -21.73
CA GLU A 105 -17.07 9.11 -22.86
C GLU A 105 -17.72 8.68 -24.19
N LYS A 106 -18.34 7.49 -24.24
CA LYS A 106 -19.00 6.91 -25.42
C LYS A 106 -20.53 6.91 -25.36
N MET A 107 -21.15 7.79 -24.56
CA MET A 107 -22.57 8.05 -24.75
C MET A 107 -22.77 8.75 -26.11
N PRO A 108 -23.60 8.21 -27.02
CA PRO A 108 -23.99 8.95 -28.22
C PRO A 108 -24.61 10.29 -27.80
N PRO A 109 -24.48 11.35 -28.62
CA PRO A 109 -25.05 12.65 -28.30
C PRO A 109 -26.51 12.48 -27.88
N SER A 110 -26.85 13.04 -26.72
CA SER A 110 -28.19 12.99 -26.16
C SER A 110 -29.19 13.41 -27.23
N ALA A 111 -30.31 12.69 -27.36
CA ALA A 111 -31.36 13.00 -28.33
C ALA A 111 -31.84 14.47 -28.26
N THR A 112 -31.67 15.13 -27.11
CA THR A 112 -31.96 16.56 -26.91
C THR A 112 -31.12 17.48 -27.80
N ASP A 113 -29.85 17.17 -28.07
CA ASP A 113 -28.98 18.04 -28.88
C ASP A 113 -29.40 17.99 -30.36
N SER A 114 -29.76 16.80 -30.85
CA SER A 114 -30.25 16.63 -32.23
C SER A 114 -31.59 17.33 -32.50
N VAL A 115 -32.47 17.38 -31.50
CA VAL A 115 -33.77 18.08 -31.60
C VAL A 115 -33.55 19.60 -31.58
N GLN A 116 -32.61 20.08 -30.76
CA GLN A 116 -32.30 21.50 -30.66
C GLN A 116 -31.63 22.03 -31.93
N GLU A 117 -30.73 21.26 -32.54
CA GLU A 117 -30.14 21.58 -33.84
C GLU A 117 -31.18 21.62 -34.96
N ALA A 118 -32.09 20.65 -35.00
CA ALA A 118 -33.18 20.63 -35.98
C ALA A 118 -34.14 21.83 -35.84
N MET A 119 -34.46 22.23 -34.60
CA MET A 119 -35.28 23.41 -34.33
C MET A 119 -34.59 24.72 -34.73
N ASN A 120 -33.28 24.82 -34.53
CA ASN A 120 -32.50 25.99 -34.93
C ASN A 120 -32.43 26.12 -36.46
N ASP A 121 -32.29 25.01 -37.18
CA ASP A 121 -32.31 24.99 -38.65
C ASP A 121 -33.65 25.40 -39.24
N VAL A 122 -34.76 24.93 -38.65
CA VAL A 122 -36.12 25.36 -39.04
C VAL A 122 -36.30 26.86 -38.80
N ARG A 123 -35.79 27.38 -37.67
CA ARG A 123 -35.88 28.81 -37.32
C ARG A 123 -35.08 29.69 -38.27
N LEU A 124 -33.89 29.25 -38.69
CA LEU A 124 -33.06 29.94 -39.69
C LEU A 124 -33.69 29.93 -41.08
N LYS A 125 -34.36 28.85 -41.48
CA LYS A 125 -35.11 28.80 -42.75
C LYS A 125 -36.30 29.76 -42.74
N MET A 126 -37.05 29.83 -41.63
CA MET A 126 -38.19 30.75 -41.50
C MET A 126 -37.78 32.23 -41.55
N GLN A 127 -36.60 32.59 -41.01
CA GLN A 127 -36.07 33.96 -41.11
C GLN A 127 -35.64 34.35 -42.53
N LYS A 128 -35.41 33.39 -43.43
CA LYS A 128 -35.04 33.66 -44.83
C LYS A 128 -36.26 33.78 -45.77
N LEU A 129 -37.48 33.54 -45.27
CA LEU A 129 -38.73 33.63 -46.04
C LEU A 129 -39.50 34.95 -45.84
N PHE A 130 -39.03 35.82 -44.95
CA PHE A 130 -39.54 37.17 -44.71
C PHE A 130 -38.42 38.20 -44.94
#